data_AF-A0A482VQD9-F1
#
_entry.id   AF-A0A482VQD9-F1
#
_cell.length_a   1.000
_cell.length_b   1.000
_cell.length_c   1.000
_cell.angle_alpha   90.00
_cell.angle_beta   90.00
_cell.angle_gamma   90.00
#
_symmetry.space_group_name_H-M   'P 1'
#
loop_
_entity.id
_entity.type
_entity.pdbx_description
1 polymer ?
#
loop_
_entity_poly.entity_id
_entity_poly.type
_entity_poly.pdbx_seq_one_letter_code
_entity_poly.pdbx_strand_id
1 'polypeptide(L)'
;VFYNYQITFHGVPANYLSTRVPNDSYCNFRFGLPEELLYEENDLIYPLEEKSKSPYRILENVIEARWDNNVPEVTYVTHATADFINYIAEIVRFWEGPLSIAAFVPDSDADLTIRQLNQLCHCVPEMGRVSIHFVFPLNSPPYLQNHQERLTCEIPDSSKLSTFRMSNEMMYPINVCRNIARNYAQTDFVMVSDIQLIPSEELASRFMKMTKMFHIKKPNPPSRVFVVPVFEVEAYDVIPRTKDELLMMVLKLGWNPALEMSILREYPFHRWEPIYIGSKNDPFYSEALSWEGLQDKMTQMLEMCLIGYQFVILDGAFLVHWPGIKREKHKFLLKNSWRTSFQQQNSQQYSNIIKELRDKYEDNPKCKLQ
;
A
#
# COMPACT_ATOMS: atom_id res chain seq x y z
N VAL A 1 18.40 28.86 9.24
CA VAL A 1 18.85 27.74 10.10
C VAL A 1 18.15 26.49 9.60
N PHE A 2 18.76 25.78 8.65
CA PHE A 2 18.23 24.51 8.13
C PHE A 2 18.69 23.42 9.08
N TYR A 3 17.77 22.84 9.85
CA TYR A 3 18.08 21.66 10.62
C TYR A 3 18.20 20.47 9.65
N ASN A 4 19.43 20.10 9.31
CA ASN A 4 19.75 18.78 8.75
C ASN A 4 19.44 17.72 9.81
N TYR A 5 18.18 17.30 9.92
CA TYR A 5 17.85 16.06 10.60
C TYR A 5 18.17 14.92 9.64
N GLN A 6 19.35 14.31 9.78
CA GLN A 6 19.54 12.94 9.33
C GLN A 6 18.54 12.08 10.11
N ILE A 7 17.47 11.63 9.45
CA ILE A 7 16.46 10.80 10.07
C ILE A 7 17.04 9.40 10.18
N THR A 8 17.52 9.04 11.37
CA THR A 8 17.88 7.65 11.70
C THR A 8 16.60 6.89 12.00
N PHE A 9 16.22 6.00 11.08
CA PHE A 9 15.13 5.06 11.31
C PHE A 9 15.62 3.97 12.26
N HIS A 10 15.24 4.05 13.54
CA HIS A 10 15.55 3.02 14.54
C HIS A 10 14.63 1.80 14.37
N GLY A 11 14.62 1.17 13.18
CA GLY A 11 14.05 -0.16 12.88
C GLY A 11 12.57 -0.43 13.17
N VAL A 12 11.89 0.42 13.94
CA VAL A 12 10.53 0.26 14.45
C VAL A 12 9.72 1.47 13.99
N PRO A 13 8.68 1.28 13.16
CA PRO A 13 7.85 2.38 12.69
C PRO A 13 7.19 3.12 13.85
N ALA A 14 7.01 4.43 13.69
CA ALA A 14 6.37 5.32 14.66
C ALA A 14 7.17 5.57 15.97
N ASN A 15 8.35 4.96 16.14
CA ASN A 15 9.17 5.12 17.36
C ASN A 15 9.60 6.58 17.63
N TYR A 16 9.67 7.41 16.58
CA TYR A 16 9.97 8.85 16.69
C TYR A 16 8.90 9.65 17.46
N LEU A 17 7.71 9.06 17.70
CA LEU A 17 6.60 9.69 18.41
C LEU A 17 6.69 9.57 19.93
N SER A 18 7.58 8.72 20.47
CA SER A 18 7.72 8.44 21.91
C SER A 18 7.98 9.68 22.78
N THR A 19 8.49 10.77 22.20
CA THR A 19 8.75 12.03 22.90
C THR A 19 7.60 13.05 22.78
N ARG A 20 6.55 12.73 22.01
CA ARG A 20 5.39 13.60 21.80
C ARG A 20 4.34 13.40 22.89
N VAL A 21 3.53 14.43 23.09
CA VAL A 21 2.36 14.39 23.97
C VAL A 21 1.11 14.29 23.07
N PRO A 22 0.13 13.42 23.39
CA PRO A 22 -1.12 13.36 22.65
C PRO A 22 -1.87 14.70 22.71
N ASN A 23 -2.50 15.07 21.61
CA ASN A 23 -3.38 16.24 21.49
C ASN A 23 -4.79 15.78 21.09
N ASP A 24 -5.75 16.70 20.90
CA ASP A 24 -7.04 16.40 20.29
C ASP A 24 -6.89 15.57 18.99
N SER A 25 -7.83 14.66 18.75
CA SER A 25 -7.80 13.80 17.57
C SER A 25 -7.83 14.61 16.26
N TYR A 26 -6.88 14.31 15.38
CA TYR A 26 -6.83 14.82 14.02
C TYR A 26 -7.73 14.04 13.05
N CYS A 27 -8.21 12.86 13.46
CA CYS A 27 -9.01 11.97 12.64
C CYS A 27 -10.51 12.22 12.77
N ASN A 28 -11.26 11.97 11.69
CA ASN A 28 -12.71 11.92 11.71
C ASN A 28 -13.16 10.45 11.79
N PHE A 29 -13.36 9.94 13.00
CA PHE A 29 -13.85 8.58 13.22
C PHE A 29 -15.35 8.48 12.90
N ARG A 30 -15.77 7.35 12.35
CA ARG A 30 -17.18 7.01 12.07
C ARG A 30 -17.57 5.73 12.79
N PHE A 31 -18.86 5.39 12.77
CA PHE A 31 -19.40 4.15 13.34
C PHE A 31 -19.16 3.98 14.85
N GLY A 32 -19.12 5.08 15.61
CA GLY A 32 -18.89 5.05 17.07
C GLY A 32 -17.43 4.84 17.49
N LEU A 33 -16.50 4.77 16.53
CA LEU A 33 -15.08 4.63 16.82
C LEU A 33 -14.50 5.91 17.47
N PRO A 34 -13.40 5.78 18.24
CA PRO A 34 -12.67 4.55 18.57
C PRO A 34 -13.28 3.73 19.72
N GLU A 35 -14.31 4.21 20.41
CA GLU A 35 -14.85 3.60 21.63
C GLU A 35 -15.62 2.30 21.36
N GLU A 36 -16.40 2.28 20.28
CA GLU A 36 -17.19 1.13 19.86
C GLU A 36 -17.27 1.06 18.33
N LEU A 37 -17.77 -0.07 17.80
CA LEU A 37 -17.99 -0.22 16.36
C LEU A 37 -19.44 -0.60 16.10
N LEU A 38 -20.23 0.40 15.71
CA LEU A 38 -21.66 0.31 15.45
C LEU A 38 -21.93 0.51 13.95
N TYR A 39 -22.37 -0.56 13.29
CA TYR A 39 -22.78 -0.53 11.89
C TYR A 39 -23.96 -1.47 11.66
N GLU A 40 -24.78 -1.16 10.65
CA GLU A 40 -25.90 -1.96 10.20
C GLU A 40 -25.56 -2.72 8.91
N GLU A 41 -26.41 -3.67 8.51
CA GLU A 41 -26.21 -4.39 7.24
C GLU A 41 -26.18 -3.46 6.01
N ASN A 42 -26.89 -2.33 6.06
CA ASN A 42 -26.94 -1.35 4.97
C ASN A 42 -25.65 -0.52 4.85
N ASP A 43 -24.82 -0.47 5.90
CA ASP A 43 -23.51 0.17 5.87
C ASP A 43 -22.46 -0.72 5.17
N LEU A 44 -22.77 -2.01 4.99
CA LEU A 44 -21.85 -2.96 4.39
C LEU A 44 -21.86 -2.87 2.87
N ILE A 45 -20.68 -2.64 2.33
CA ILE A 45 -20.39 -2.73 0.90
C ILE A 45 -19.66 -4.05 0.58
N TYR A 46 -19.53 -4.32 -0.71
CA TYR A 46 -19.01 -5.58 -1.22
C TYR A 46 -17.76 -5.37 -2.10
N PRO A 47 -16.88 -6.38 -2.21
CA PRO A 47 -15.78 -6.40 -3.17
C PRO A 47 -16.28 -6.26 -4.62
N LEU A 48 -15.38 -5.86 -5.53
CA LEU A 48 -15.77 -5.41 -6.86
C LEU A 48 -16.14 -6.56 -7.80
N GLU A 49 -15.47 -7.72 -7.69
CA GLU A 49 -15.66 -8.85 -8.60
C GLU A 49 -16.87 -9.69 -8.19
N GLU A 50 -16.78 -10.35 -7.03
CA GLU A 50 -17.81 -11.31 -6.58
C GLU A 50 -19.01 -10.63 -5.89
N LYS A 51 -18.91 -9.33 -5.56
CA LYS A 51 -19.97 -8.55 -4.91
C LYS A 51 -20.50 -9.28 -3.67
N SER A 52 -21.82 -9.42 -3.54
CA SER A 52 -22.48 -10.05 -2.39
C SER A 52 -22.12 -11.52 -2.18
N LYS A 53 -21.59 -12.20 -3.22
CA LYS A 53 -21.12 -13.59 -3.12
C LYS A 53 -19.74 -13.70 -2.47
N SER A 54 -18.99 -12.61 -2.45
CA SER A 54 -17.66 -12.59 -1.84
C SER A 54 -17.74 -12.99 -0.35
N PRO A 55 -16.75 -13.73 0.17
CA PRO A 55 -16.67 -14.03 1.60
C PRO A 55 -16.30 -12.80 2.44
N TYR A 56 -15.99 -11.65 1.83
CA TYR A 56 -15.60 -10.42 2.53
C TYR A 56 -16.71 -9.37 2.55
N ARG A 57 -16.70 -8.54 3.58
CA ARG A 57 -17.50 -7.33 3.75
C ARG A 57 -16.57 -6.15 3.99
N ILE A 58 -17.01 -4.96 3.60
CA ILE A 58 -16.23 -3.74 3.81
C ILE A 58 -17.10 -2.70 4.51
N LEU A 59 -16.47 -1.93 5.40
CA LEU A 59 -16.97 -0.65 5.91
C LEU A 59 -16.03 0.43 5.37
N GLU A 60 -16.50 1.27 4.45
CA GLU A 60 -15.68 2.38 3.97
C GLU A 60 -15.61 3.54 4.98
N ASN A 61 -14.49 4.28 4.96
CA ASN A 61 -14.33 5.52 5.70
C ASN A 61 -14.63 5.38 7.20
N VAL A 62 -14.19 4.28 7.82
CA VAL A 62 -14.23 4.14 9.29
C VAL A 62 -13.39 5.23 9.97
N ILE A 63 -12.36 5.70 9.26
CA ILE A 63 -11.76 7.02 9.43
C ILE A 63 -11.85 7.72 8.08
N GLU A 64 -12.33 8.96 8.08
CA GLU A 64 -12.51 9.76 6.87
C GLU A 64 -11.48 10.89 6.80
N ALA A 65 -10.72 10.95 5.70
CA ALA A 65 -9.78 12.03 5.45
C ALA A 65 -10.51 13.37 5.23
N ARG A 66 -9.99 14.44 5.83
CA ARG A 66 -10.42 15.81 5.54
C ARG A 66 -9.76 16.26 4.24
N TRP A 67 -10.58 16.69 3.29
CA TRP A 67 -10.05 17.24 2.03
C TRP A 67 -9.36 18.58 2.27
N ASP A 68 -8.13 18.71 1.77
CA ASP A 68 -7.34 19.95 1.78
C ASP A 68 -6.95 20.31 0.34
N ASN A 69 -7.39 21.49 -0.13
CA ASN A 69 -7.06 21.97 -1.48
C ASN A 69 -5.57 22.34 -1.64
N ASN A 70 -4.80 22.39 -0.55
CA ASN A 70 -3.39 22.76 -0.56
C ASN A 70 -2.44 21.57 -0.74
N VAL A 71 -2.94 20.33 -0.69
CA VAL A 71 -2.10 19.15 -0.90
C VAL A 71 -2.10 18.71 -2.38
N PRO A 72 -1.02 18.06 -2.87
CA PRO A 72 -1.01 17.51 -4.22
C PRO A 72 -2.11 16.46 -4.41
N GLU A 73 -2.84 16.55 -5.53
CA GLU A 73 -3.97 15.68 -5.89
C GLU A 73 -3.54 14.28 -6.36
N VAL A 74 -2.71 13.60 -5.57
CA VAL A 74 -2.30 12.21 -5.77
C VAL A 74 -2.52 11.45 -4.47
N THR A 75 -3.36 10.42 -4.49
CA THR A 75 -3.63 9.59 -3.31
C THR A 75 -2.61 8.45 -3.25
N TYR A 76 -1.93 8.30 -2.12
CA TYR A 76 -1.18 7.08 -1.81
C TYR A 76 -2.18 6.01 -1.39
N VAL A 77 -2.27 4.94 -2.17
CA VAL A 77 -3.21 3.85 -1.94
C VAL A 77 -2.43 2.67 -1.39
N THR A 78 -2.84 2.15 -0.24
CA THR A 78 -2.18 0.98 0.34
C THR A 78 -3.15 0.12 1.14
N HIS A 79 -2.63 -0.93 1.73
CA HIS A 79 -3.37 -1.85 2.56
C HIS A 79 -2.51 -2.26 3.76
N ALA A 80 -3.16 -2.69 4.83
CA ALA A 80 -2.48 -3.12 6.04
C ALA A 80 -3.22 -4.26 6.74
N THR A 81 -2.49 -4.97 7.57
CA THR A 81 -3.01 -5.79 8.69
C THR A 81 -2.56 -5.13 10.00
N ALA A 82 -3.13 -5.55 11.13
CA ALA A 82 -2.84 -4.96 12.44
C ALA A 82 -1.33 -4.87 12.78
N ASP A 83 -0.52 -5.82 12.32
CA ASP A 83 0.93 -5.88 12.52
C ASP A 83 1.75 -4.89 11.66
N PHE A 84 1.12 -4.18 10.72
CA PHE A 84 1.73 -3.17 9.86
C PHE A 84 1.15 -1.76 10.02
N ILE A 85 0.17 -1.53 10.90
CA ILE A 85 -0.52 -0.24 11.04
C ILE A 85 0.44 0.91 11.40
N ASN A 86 1.48 0.66 12.20
CA ASN A 86 2.44 1.71 12.57
C ASN A 86 3.19 2.34 11.38
N TYR A 87 3.30 1.65 10.24
CA TYR A 87 3.93 2.22 9.05
C TYR A 87 3.15 3.41 8.48
N ILE A 88 1.86 3.54 8.80
CA ILE A 88 1.07 4.73 8.43
C ILE A 88 1.79 6.00 8.92
N ALA A 89 2.33 5.97 10.15
CA ALA A 89 3.06 7.09 10.74
C ALA A 89 4.30 7.52 9.94
N GLU A 90 4.91 6.58 9.22
CA GLU A 90 6.04 6.87 8.34
C GLU A 90 5.55 7.37 6.98
N ILE A 91 4.54 6.73 6.38
CA ILE A 91 4.02 7.17 5.08
C ILE A 91 3.45 8.59 5.16
N VAL A 92 2.62 8.91 6.15
CA VAL A 92 2.03 10.27 6.28
C VAL A 92 3.08 11.36 6.52
N ARG A 93 4.23 10.98 7.09
CA ARG A 93 5.37 11.89 7.31
C ARG A 93 6.09 12.25 6.01
N PHE A 94 6.13 11.32 5.04
CA PHE A 94 6.89 11.50 3.80
C PHE A 94 6.03 11.71 2.55
N TRP A 95 4.74 11.37 2.61
CA TRP A 95 3.77 11.60 1.55
C TRP A 95 2.99 12.88 1.80
N GLU A 96 2.94 13.75 0.79
CA GLU A 96 2.34 15.09 0.89
C GLU A 96 0.84 15.11 0.55
N GLY A 97 0.35 14.12 -0.21
CA GLY A 97 -1.04 14.02 -0.66
C GLY A 97 -1.97 13.26 0.29
N PRO A 98 -3.22 12.99 -0.11
CA PRO A 98 -4.13 12.11 0.64
C PRO A 98 -3.64 10.67 0.72
N LEU A 99 -4.10 9.93 1.73
CA LEU A 99 -3.89 8.48 1.84
C LEU A 99 -5.25 7.77 1.87
N SER A 100 -5.34 6.64 1.18
CA SER A 100 -6.47 5.72 1.25
C SER A 100 -5.96 4.33 1.57
N ILE A 101 -6.44 3.74 2.67
CA ILE A 101 -5.88 2.52 3.24
C ILE A 101 -6.99 1.53 3.55
N ALA A 102 -6.89 0.31 3.02
CA ALA A 102 -7.74 -0.80 3.43
C ALA A 102 -7.03 -1.62 4.51
N ALA A 103 -7.59 -1.61 5.72
CA ALA A 103 -7.13 -2.45 6.82
C ALA A 103 -7.94 -3.76 6.86
N PHE A 104 -7.24 -4.89 6.80
CA PHE A 104 -7.88 -6.20 6.98
C PHE A 104 -7.94 -6.57 8.45
N VAL A 105 -9.16 -6.66 8.97
CA VAL A 105 -9.45 -6.66 10.41
C VAL A 105 -10.43 -7.78 10.82
N PRO A 106 -10.04 -9.07 10.65
CA PRO A 106 -10.88 -10.17 11.11
C PRO A 106 -10.95 -10.20 12.66
N ASP A 107 -12.16 -10.33 13.20
CA ASP A 107 -12.37 -10.51 14.65
C ASP A 107 -11.63 -9.44 15.48
N SER A 108 -10.84 -9.86 16.47
CA SER A 108 -10.05 -9.04 17.39
C SER A 108 -8.90 -8.26 16.74
N ASP A 109 -8.58 -8.49 15.46
CA ASP A 109 -7.62 -7.63 14.75
C ASP A 109 -8.16 -6.21 14.53
N ALA A 110 -9.48 -6.03 14.57
CA ALA A 110 -10.12 -4.71 14.54
C ALA A 110 -9.75 -3.87 15.78
N ASP A 111 -9.84 -4.47 16.96
CA ASP A 111 -9.44 -3.85 18.23
C ASP A 111 -7.96 -3.44 18.22
N LEU A 112 -7.06 -4.37 17.85
CA LEU A 112 -5.62 -4.09 17.72
C LEU A 112 -5.35 -2.92 16.75
N THR A 113 -6.09 -2.88 15.65
CA THR A 113 -5.96 -1.83 14.62
C THR A 113 -6.45 -0.48 15.14
N ILE A 114 -7.62 -0.42 15.77
CA ILE A 114 -8.22 0.82 16.29
C ILE A 114 -7.39 1.41 17.42
N ARG A 115 -6.82 0.62 18.33
CA ARG A 115 -5.94 1.14 19.39
C ARG A 115 -4.73 1.88 18.80
N GLN A 116 -4.05 1.27 17.83
CA GLN A 116 -2.91 1.88 17.15
C GLN A 116 -3.33 3.14 16.37
N LEU A 117 -4.43 3.08 15.61
CA LEU A 117 -4.95 4.23 14.88
C LEU A 117 -5.34 5.37 15.82
N ASN A 118 -5.96 5.07 16.96
CA ASN A 118 -6.36 6.07 17.96
C ASN A 118 -5.13 6.81 18.50
N GLN A 119 -4.04 6.11 18.83
CA GLN A 119 -2.77 6.74 19.21
C GLN A 119 -2.22 7.62 18.09
N LEU A 120 -2.15 7.10 16.85
CA LEU A 120 -1.67 7.87 15.70
C LEU A 120 -2.50 9.15 15.47
N CYS A 121 -3.82 9.04 15.57
CA CYS A 121 -4.76 10.15 15.39
C CYS A 121 -4.58 11.27 16.42
N HIS A 122 -4.01 11.01 17.59
CA HIS A 122 -3.74 12.04 18.61
C HIS A 122 -2.27 12.52 18.59
N CYS A 123 -1.36 11.78 17.93
CA CYS A 123 0.09 12.04 17.96
C CYS A 123 0.66 12.54 16.62
N VAL A 124 -0.07 12.37 15.52
CA VAL A 124 0.37 12.65 14.16
C VAL A 124 -0.66 13.55 13.45
N PRO A 125 -0.41 14.86 13.36
CA PRO A 125 -1.31 15.82 12.70
C PRO A 125 -1.70 15.41 11.27
N GLU A 126 -0.76 14.81 10.55
CA GLU A 126 -0.92 14.38 9.17
C GLU A 126 -1.98 13.27 8.99
N MET A 127 -2.40 12.60 10.07
CA MET A 127 -3.49 11.63 10.06
C MET A 127 -4.82 12.23 9.60
N GLY A 128 -4.99 13.56 9.67
CA GLY A 128 -6.16 14.24 9.11
C GLY A 128 -6.33 14.03 7.59
N ARG A 129 -5.30 13.58 6.87
CA ARG A 129 -5.31 13.27 5.42
C ARG A 129 -5.55 11.79 5.11
N VAL A 130 -5.86 10.96 6.11
CA VAL A 130 -5.91 9.50 5.98
C VAL A 130 -7.36 9.00 6.01
N SER A 131 -7.75 8.29 4.97
CA SER A 131 -8.98 7.48 4.95
C SER A 131 -8.64 6.02 5.24
N ILE A 132 -9.34 5.42 6.20
CA ILE A 132 -9.25 4.00 6.52
C ILE A 132 -10.57 3.31 6.15
N HIS A 133 -10.46 2.16 5.50
CA HIS A 133 -11.57 1.26 5.15
C HIS A 133 -11.32 -0.09 5.81
N PHE A 134 -12.32 -0.65 6.47
CA PHE A 134 -12.20 -1.98 7.08
C PHE A 134 -12.65 -3.05 6.10
N VAL A 135 -11.82 -4.06 5.88
CA VAL A 135 -12.13 -5.27 5.12
C VAL A 135 -12.09 -6.45 6.09
N PHE A 136 -13.13 -7.28 6.11
CA PHE A 136 -13.20 -8.42 7.03
C PHE A 136 -14.02 -9.57 6.44
N PRO A 137 -13.77 -10.82 6.83
CA PRO A 137 -14.56 -11.95 6.38
C PRO A 137 -15.94 -11.97 7.07
N LEU A 138 -16.97 -12.37 6.33
CA LEU A 138 -18.35 -12.47 6.83
C LEU A 138 -18.46 -13.33 8.09
N ASN A 139 -17.66 -14.40 8.18
CA ASN A 139 -17.68 -15.36 9.28
C ASN A 139 -16.77 -14.96 10.46
N SER A 140 -16.06 -13.83 10.37
CA SER A 140 -15.25 -13.31 11.47
C SER A 140 -15.34 -11.77 11.46
N PRO A 141 -16.54 -11.23 11.77
CA PRO A 141 -16.78 -9.78 11.78
C PRO A 141 -15.86 -9.09 12.80
N PRO A 142 -15.55 -7.79 12.60
CA PRO A 142 -14.66 -7.04 13.45
C PRO A 142 -15.22 -6.93 14.87
N TYR A 143 -14.38 -7.19 15.85
CA TYR A 143 -14.74 -7.14 17.26
C TYR A 143 -13.80 -6.18 18.00
N LEU A 144 -14.39 -5.22 18.72
CA LEU A 144 -13.67 -4.31 19.61
C LEU A 144 -13.83 -4.79 21.04
N GLN A 145 -12.72 -4.86 21.77
CA GLN A 145 -12.77 -5.14 23.19
C GLN A 145 -12.92 -3.80 23.93
N ASN A 146 -13.84 -3.74 24.88
CA ASN A 146 -13.99 -2.54 25.71
C ASN A 146 -12.80 -2.42 26.68
N HIS A 147 -11.77 -1.68 26.26
CA HIS A 147 -10.63 -1.33 27.11
C HIS A 147 -10.42 0.17 27.14
N GLN A 148 -10.35 0.71 28.35
CA GLN A 148 -9.87 2.07 28.57
C GLN A 148 -8.36 2.05 28.70
N GLU A 149 -7.66 2.19 27.58
CA GLU A 149 -6.22 2.40 27.59
C GLU A 149 -5.87 3.87 27.78
N ARG A 150 -4.78 4.13 28.50
CA ARG A 150 -4.25 5.48 28.63
C ARG A 150 -3.68 5.91 27.28
N LEU A 151 -4.18 7.02 26.74
CA LEU A 151 -3.66 7.60 25.51
C LEU A 151 -2.21 8.07 25.70
N THR A 152 -1.29 7.52 24.90
CA THR A 152 0.13 7.90 24.85
C THR A 152 0.63 7.90 23.40
N CYS A 153 1.73 8.61 23.14
CA CYS A 153 2.46 8.53 21.86
C CYS A 153 3.61 7.49 21.88
N GLU A 154 3.66 6.66 22.93
CA GLU A 154 4.50 5.47 22.99
C GLU A 154 3.74 4.32 22.34
N ILE A 155 3.93 4.18 21.03
CA ILE A 155 3.17 3.21 20.23
C ILE A 155 3.85 1.84 20.33
N PRO A 156 3.13 0.78 20.73
CA PRO A 156 3.67 -0.57 20.75
C PRO A 156 4.18 -1.00 19.37
N ASP A 157 5.28 -1.76 19.34
CA ASP A 157 5.83 -2.31 18.10
C ASP A 157 4.85 -3.31 17.47
N SER A 158 4.16 -2.88 16.41
CA SER A 158 3.13 -3.66 15.72
C SER A 158 3.63 -5.01 15.21
N SER A 159 4.93 -5.12 14.90
CA SER A 159 5.53 -6.37 14.40
C SER A 159 5.59 -7.49 15.44
N LYS A 160 5.35 -7.17 16.73
CA LYS A 160 5.32 -8.13 17.84
C LYS A 160 3.90 -8.56 18.21
N LEU A 161 2.88 -8.01 17.55
CA LEU A 161 1.49 -8.36 17.81
C LEU A 161 1.21 -9.81 17.38
N SER A 162 0.51 -10.55 18.24
CA SER A 162 -0.12 -11.81 17.87
C SER A 162 -1.53 -11.51 17.41
N THR A 163 -1.80 -11.69 16.12
CA THR A 163 -3.08 -11.34 15.50
C THR A 163 -3.99 -12.55 15.37
N PHE A 164 -5.31 -12.32 15.38
CA PHE A 164 -6.33 -13.35 15.11
C PHE A 164 -6.05 -14.01 13.74
N ARG A 165 -5.71 -13.22 12.72
CA ARG A 165 -5.33 -13.73 11.40
C ARG A 165 -4.18 -14.73 11.47
N MET A 166 -3.11 -14.40 12.20
CA MET A 166 -1.94 -15.28 12.33
C MET A 166 -2.27 -16.54 13.12
N SER A 167 -2.99 -16.41 14.23
CA SER A 167 -3.36 -17.55 15.09
C SER A 167 -4.28 -18.56 14.38
N ASN A 168 -5.07 -18.10 13.40
CA ASN A 168 -6.00 -18.93 12.64
C ASN A 168 -5.52 -19.23 11.21
N GLU A 169 -4.27 -18.90 10.86
CA GLU A 169 -3.68 -19.13 9.52
C GLU A 169 -4.57 -18.63 8.36
N MET A 170 -5.30 -17.52 8.58
CA MET A 170 -6.31 -17.04 7.64
C MET A 170 -5.67 -16.42 6.40
N MET A 171 -6.27 -16.60 5.23
CA MET A 171 -5.85 -15.92 4.00
C MET A 171 -5.98 -14.39 4.11
N TYR A 172 -4.99 -13.65 3.61
CA TYR A 172 -5.06 -12.20 3.45
C TYR A 172 -5.55 -11.82 2.03
N PRO A 173 -6.76 -11.24 1.87
CA PRO A 173 -7.30 -10.83 0.57
C PRO A 173 -6.68 -9.52 0.07
N ILE A 174 -5.40 -9.57 -0.29
CA ILE A 174 -4.60 -8.40 -0.61
C ILE A 174 -5.16 -7.58 -1.77
N ASN A 175 -5.68 -8.24 -2.80
CA ASN A 175 -6.21 -7.54 -3.98
C ASN A 175 -7.58 -6.92 -3.73
N VAL A 176 -8.43 -7.53 -2.90
CA VAL A 176 -9.63 -6.87 -2.38
C VAL A 176 -9.23 -5.58 -1.66
N CYS A 177 -8.23 -5.65 -0.77
CA CYS A 177 -7.77 -4.47 -0.03
C CYS A 177 -7.23 -3.38 -0.96
N ARG A 178 -6.37 -3.72 -1.94
CA ARG A 178 -5.86 -2.76 -2.94
C ARG A 178 -6.99 -2.10 -3.72
N ASN A 179 -7.94 -2.90 -4.20
CA ASN A 179 -9.05 -2.43 -5.01
C ASN A 179 -9.97 -1.50 -4.22
N ILE A 180 -10.29 -1.85 -2.97
CA ILE A 180 -11.13 -1.05 -2.08
C ILE A 180 -10.46 0.28 -1.75
N ALA A 181 -9.20 0.25 -1.30
CA ALA A 181 -8.44 1.46 -1.01
C ALA A 181 -8.35 2.36 -2.27
N ARG A 182 -8.14 1.77 -3.45
CA ARG A 182 -8.11 2.51 -4.71
C ARG A 182 -9.48 3.11 -5.06
N ASN A 183 -10.55 2.32 -4.95
CA ASN A 183 -11.90 2.72 -5.30
C ASN A 183 -12.43 3.86 -4.41
N TYR A 184 -11.93 4.00 -3.19
CA TYR A 184 -12.28 5.08 -2.29
C TYR A 184 -11.24 6.20 -2.17
N ALA A 185 -10.18 6.17 -3.00
CA ALA A 185 -9.24 7.28 -3.09
C ALA A 185 -9.94 8.60 -3.46
N GLN A 186 -9.50 9.71 -2.87
CA GLN A 186 -10.11 11.03 -3.04
C GLN A 186 -9.73 11.71 -4.36
N THR A 187 -8.68 11.25 -5.02
CA THR A 187 -8.10 11.86 -6.23
C THR A 187 -8.20 10.92 -7.44
N ASP A 188 -8.15 11.49 -8.64
CA ASP A 188 -8.13 10.70 -9.88
C ASP A 188 -6.77 10.05 -10.15
N PHE A 189 -5.67 10.70 -9.73
CA PHE A 189 -4.34 10.09 -9.74
C PHE A 189 -4.11 9.32 -8.45
N VAL A 190 -3.68 8.07 -8.57
CA VAL A 190 -3.44 7.17 -7.45
C VAL A 190 -2.11 6.46 -7.61
N MET A 191 -1.43 6.19 -6.50
CA MET A 191 -0.26 5.33 -6.46
C MET A 191 -0.54 4.14 -5.54
N VAL A 192 -0.84 2.97 -6.13
CA VAL A 192 -1.03 1.75 -5.34
C VAL A 192 0.32 1.18 -4.98
N SER A 193 0.61 1.09 -3.69
CA SER A 193 1.93 0.74 -3.19
C SER A 193 1.85 -0.04 -1.89
N ASP A 194 2.88 -0.82 -1.58
CA ASP A 194 2.97 -1.55 -0.32
C ASP A 194 3.26 -0.56 0.83
N ILE A 195 2.76 -0.83 2.03
CA ILE A 195 2.84 0.11 3.16
C ILE A 195 4.28 0.36 3.68
N GLN A 196 5.22 -0.49 3.28
CA GLN A 196 6.63 -0.42 3.65
C GLN A 196 7.49 0.37 2.66
N LEU A 197 6.89 0.91 1.59
CA LEU A 197 7.59 1.66 0.56
C LEU A 197 7.55 3.16 0.87
N ILE A 198 8.68 3.70 1.32
CA ILE A 198 8.80 5.12 1.66
C ILE A 198 9.08 5.93 0.38
N PRO A 199 8.28 6.96 0.05
CA PRO A 199 8.49 7.76 -1.16
C PRO A 199 9.67 8.71 -1.02
N SER A 200 10.34 9.03 -2.13
CA SER A 200 11.34 10.10 -2.23
C SER A 200 10.75 11.47 -1.88
N GLU A 201 11.60 12.44 -1.59
CA GLU A 201 11.17 13.79 -1.25
C GLU A 201 10.36 14.47 -2.37
N GLU A 202 9.30 15.17 -1.97
CA GLU A 202 8.39 15.93 -2.84
C GLU A 202 7.79 15.14 -4.02
N LEU A 203 7.68 13.81 -3.92
CA LEU A 203 7.27 12.97 -5.05
C LEU A 203 5.92 13.39 -5.63
N ALA A 204 4.90 13.54 -4.78
CA ALA A 204 3.54 13.90 -5.20
C ALA A 204 3.49 15.33 -5.76
N SER A 205 4.14 16.29 -5.09
CA SER A 205 4.21 17.68 -5.54
C SER A 205 4.92 17.83 -6.89
N ARG A 206 6.06 17.15 -7.08
CA ARG A 206 6.82 17.17 -8.33
C ARG A 206 6.05 16.48 -9.46
N PHE A 207 5.33 15.40 -9.16
CA PHE A 207 4.44 14.76 -10.12
C PHE A 207 3.33 15.72 -10.57
N MET A 208 2.64 16.40 -9.64
CA MET A 208 1.59 17.36 -10.00
C MET A 208 2.12 18.58 -10.76
N LYS A 209 3.36 19.01 -10.48
CA LYS A 209 4.03 20.05 -11.28
C LYS A 209 4.31 19.58 -12.70
N MET A 210 4.80 18.34 -12.85
CA MET A 210 5.04 17.72 -14.16
C MET A 210 3.74 17.59 -14.97
N THR A 211 2.65 17.10 -14.38
CA THR A 211 1.37 16.95 -15.10
C THR A 211 0.85 18.29 -15.62
N LYS A 212 0.94 19.35 -14.81
CA LYS A 212 0.61 20.72 -15.22
C LYS A 212 1.51 21.22 -16.36
N MET A 213 2.83 21.05 -16.24
CA MET A 213 3.81 21.51 -17.24
C MET A 213 3.63 20.84 -18.61
N PHE A 214 3.41 19.52 -18.62
CA PHE A 214 3.24 18.74 -19.85
C PHE A 214 1.79 18.62 -20.31
N HIS A 215 0.86 19.36 -19.69
CA HIS A 215 -0.57 19.32 -20.01
C HIS A 215 -1.13 17.89 -20.03
N ILE A 216 -0.67 17.07 -19.08
CA ILE A 216 -1.11 15.68 -18.93
C ILE A 216 -2.56 15.74 -18.43
N LYS A 217 -3.49 15.53 -19.35
CA LYS A 217 -4.92 15.49 -19.05
C LYS A 217 -5.27 14.20 -18.31
N LYS A 218 -6.39 14.23 -17.57
CA LYS A 218 -7.07 13.04 -17.05
C LYS A 218 -7.27 12.01 -18.19
N PRO A 219 -7.36 10.70 -17.87
CA PRO A 219 -7.16 9.64 -18.85
C PRO A 219 -8.06 9.81 -20.08
N ASN A 220 -7.43 9.89 -21.24
CA ASN A 220 -8.05 9.77 -22.55
C ASN A 220 -7.24 8.70 -23.29
N PRO A 221 -7.86 7.63 -23.83
CA PRO A 221 -7.13 6.45 -24.28
C PRO A 221 -6.14 6.71 -25.43
N PRO A 222 -5.03 5.94 -25.52
CA PRO A 222 -4.59 4.92 -24.56
C PRO A 222 -4.05 5.56 -23.27
N SER A 223 -4.48 5.02 -22.13
CA SER A 223 -4.03 5.48 -20.82
C SER A 223 -2.53 5.23 -20.66
N ARG A 224 -1.86 6.14 -19.97
CA ARG A 224 -0.45 6.02 -19.59
C ARG A 224 -0.32 6.01 -18.08
N VAL A 225 0.67 5.28 -17.60
CA VAL A 225 1.04 5.24 -16.19
C VAL A 225 2.50 5.65 -16.01
N PHE A 226 2.79 6.20 -14.85
CA PHE A 226 4.09 6.77 -14.52
C PHE A 226 4.77 5.89 -13.49
N VAL A 227 5.70 5.06 -13.96
CA VAL A 227 6.41 4.07 -13.15
C VAL A 227 7.34 4.79 -12.18
N VAL A 228 7.24 4.40 -10.91
CA VAL A 228 8.11 4.83 -9.82
C VAL A 228 9.04 3.67 -9.47
N PRO A 229 10.35 3.77 -9.75
CA PRO A 229 11.32 2.76 -9.37
C PRO A 229 11.34 2.49 -7.85
N VAL A 230 11.56 1.23 -7.48
CA VAL A 230 11.69 0.80 -6.09
C VAL A 230 13.13 0.36 -5.84
N PHE A 231 13.70 0.80 -4.72
CA PHE A 231 15.04 0.42 -4.27
C PHE A 231 14.98 -0.24 -2.89
N GLU A 232 15.90 -1.16 -2.65
CA GLU A 232 16.11 -1.77 -1.33
C GLU A 232 17.32 -1.13 -0.66
N VAL A 233 17.20 -0.84 0.63
CA VAL A 233 18.31 -0.35 1.48
C VAL A 233 18.50 -1.30 2.65
N GLU A 234 19.69 -1.38 3.24
CA GLU A 234 19.87 -2.18 4.46
C GLU A 234 19.08 -1.54 5.62
N ALA A 235 18.61 -2.37 6.56
CA ALA A 235 17.65 -1.94 7.59
C ALA A 235 18.13 -0.78 8.49
N TYR A 236 19.44 -0.58 8.61
CA TYR A 236 20.07 0.43 9.47
C TYR A 236 20.70 1.59 8.68
N ASP A 237 20.64 1.55 7.36
CA ASP A 237 21.15 2.63 6.52
C ASP A 237 20.17 3.82 6.53
N VAL A 238 20.71 5.01 6.27
CA VAL A 238 19.89 6.21 6.07
C VAL A 238 19.10 6.04 4.77
N ILE A 239 17.78 6.24 4.84
CA ILE A 239 16.92 6.19 3.66
C ILE A 239 17.23 7.41 2.79
N PRO A 240 17.68 7.23 1.53
CA PRO A 240 17.91 8.35 0.63
C PRO A 240 16.58 9.01 0.31
N ARG A 241 16.56 10.34 0.40
CA ARG A 241 15.39 11.19 0.15
C ARG A 241 15.47 11.82 -1.24
N THR A 242 16.68 12.07 -1.72
CA THR A 242 16.94 12.65 -3.05
C THR A 242 17.67 11.68 -3.98
N LYS A 243 17.58 11.94 -5.29
CA LYS A 243 18.31 11.16 -6.31
C LYS A 243 19.82 11.25 -6.11
N ASP A 244 20.32 12.41 -5.72
CA ASP A 244 21.75 12.62 -5.48
C ASP A 244 22.24 11.76 -4.30
N GLU A 245 21.48 11.71 -3.20
CA GLU A 245 21.77 10.82 -2.07
C GLU A 245 21.75 9.34 -2.48
N LEU A 246 20.74 8.93 -3.26
CA LEU A 246 20.65 7.57 -3.78
C LEU A 246 21.87 7.22 -4.66
N LEU A 247 22.26 8.12 -5.56
CA LEU A 247 23.45 7.95 -6.41
C LEU A 247 24.74 7.88 -5.57
N MET A 248 24.85 8.71 -4.53
CA MET A 248 25.98 8.63 -3.60
C MET A 248 26.05 7.27 -2.89
N MET A 249 24.91 6.68 -2.51
CA MET A 249 24.88 5.35 -1.92
C MET A 249 25.33 4.27 -2.92
N VAL A 250 24.83 4.31 -4.15
CA VAL A 250 25.22 3.38 -5.22
C VAL A 250 26.72 3.49 -5.52
N LEU A 251 27.25 4.71 -5.67
CA LEU A 251 28.67 4.96 -5.93
C LEU A 251 29.57 4.47 -4.79
N LYS A 252 29.16 4.64 -3.52
CA LYS A 252 29.90 4.12 -2.35
C LYS A 252 30.02 2.59 -2.35
N LEU A 253 29.07 1.89 -2.96
CA LEU A 253 29.10 0.43 -3.11
C LEU A 253 29.98 -0.05 -4.28
N GLY A 254 30.68 0.86 -4.97
CA GLY A 254 31.52 0.54 -6.13
C GLY A 254 30.72 0.26 -7.41
N TRP A 255 29.43 0.57 -7.42
CA TRP A 255 28.56 0.47 -8.60
C TRP A 255 28.74 1.69 -9.51
N ASN A 256 28.77 1.48 -10.83
CA ASN A 256 28.83 2.55 -11.82
C ASN A 256 27.41 2.89 -12.34
N PRO A 257 26.78 4.00 -11.89
CA PRO A 257 25.38 4.31 -12.22
C PRO A 257 25.17 4.61 -13.71
N ALA A 258 26.21 5.07 -14.41
CA ALA A 258 26.12 5.46 -15.82
C ALA A 258 26.05 4.25 -16.78
N LEU A 259 26.43 3.05 -16.33
CA LEU A 259 26.41 1.82 -17.14
C LEU A 259 25.16 0.95 -16.93
N GLU A 260 24.40 1.15 -15.84
CA GLU A 260 23.26 0.28 -15.48
C GLU A 260 21.96 1.02 -15.12
N MET A 261 21.95 2.34 -14.92
CA MET A 261 20.68 3.09 -14.81
C MET A 261 20.04 3.40 -16.17
N SER A 262 20.58 2.88 -17.27
CA SER A 262 19.72 2.56 -18.41
C SER A 262 18.83 1.41 -17.98
N ILE A 263 17.67 1.74 -17.39
CA ILE A 263 16.59 0.79 -17.10
C ILE A 263 16.03 0.33 -18.46
N LEU A 264 16.82 -0.41 -19.24
CA LEU A 264 16.34 -1.31 -20.26
C LEU A 264 15.74 -2.48 -19.48
N ARG A 265 14.49 -2.30 -19.03
CA ARG A 265 13.64 -3.43 -18.66
C ARG A 265 13.34 -4.17 -19.95
N GLU A 266 14.29 -5.01 -20.36
CA GLU A 266 14.08 -5.93 -21.46
C GLU A 266 12.99 -6.92 -21.05
N TYR A 267 11.94 -6.92 -21.86
CA TYR A 267 11.03 -8.02 -22.17
C TYR A 267 11.28 -9.33 -21.38
N PRO A 268 10.31 -9.83 -20.57
CA PRO A 268 8.88 -9.90 -20.90
C PRO A 268 7.97 -9.21 -19.88
N PHE A 269 7.05 -8.39 -20.40
CA PHE A 269 6.18 -7.50 -19.62
C PHE A 269 5.18 -8.20 -18.67
N HIS A 270 4.89 -9.50 -18.83
CA HIS A 270 3.86 -10.16 -18.03
C HIS A 270 4.25 -10.45 -16.57
N ARG A 271 5.56 -10.52 -16.26
CA ARG A 271 6.09 -10.75 -14.90
C ARG A 271 6.62 -9.47 -14.25
N TRP A 272 6.56 -8.36 -14.98
CA TRP A 272 7.02 -7.07 -14.47
C TRP A 272 5.97 -6.46 -13.54
N GLU A 273 6.35 -6.11 -12.32
CA GLU A 273 5.43 -5.56 -11.32
C GLU A 273 5.89 -4.17 -10.85
N PRO A 274 5.88 -3.14 -11.73
CA PRO A 274 6.24 -1.80 -11.33
C PRO A 274 5.20 -1.22 -10.36
N ILE A 275 5.68 -0.42 -9.40
CA ILE A 275 4.83 0.57 -8.75
C ILE A 275 4.68 1.76 -9.69
N TYR A 276 3.48 2.33 -9.79
CA TYR A 276 3.19 3.43 -10.70
C TYR A 276 2.15 4.39 -10.13
N ILE A 277 2.21 5.63 -10.60
CA ILE A 277 1.12 6.60 -10.49
C ILE A 277 0.27 6.45 -11.75
N GLY A 278 -1.00 6.11 -11.56
CA GLY A 278 -1.97 5.86 -12.61
C GLY A 278 -3.31 6.52 -12.31
N SER A 279 -4.34 6.13 -13.05
CA SER A 279 -5.71 6.53 -12.76
C SER A 279 -6.36 5.59 -11.77
N LYS A 280 -7.25 6.15 -10.94
CA LYS A 280 -8.22 5.40 -10.15
C LYS A 280 -9.03 4.38 -10.97
N ASN A 281 -9.22 4.65 -12.27
CA ASN A 281 -9.99 3.84 -13.20
C ASN A 281 -9.14 2.86 -14.05
N ASP A 282 -7.83 2.75 -13.79
CA ASP A 282 -6.99 1.72 -14.42
C ASP A 282 -7.52 0.31 -14.08
N PRO A 283 -7.16 -0.76 -14.81
CA PRO A 283 -7.62 -2.12 -14.49
C PRO A 283 -7.42 -2.51 -13.02
N PHE A 284 -8.42 -3.12 -12.39
CA PHE A 284 -8.32 -3.59 -10.99
C PHE A 284 -7.40 -4.80 -10.87
N TYR A 285 -6.89 -5.05 -9.66
CA TYR A 285 -6.19 -6.30 -9.38
C TYR A 285 -7.20 -7.43 -9.27
N SER A 286 -6.86 -8.65 -9.71
CA SER A 286 -7.80 -9.76 -9.59
C SER A 286 -8.01 -10.15 -8.12
N GLU A 287 -9.25 -10.06 -7.64
CA GLU A 287 -9.61 -10.33 -6.23
C GLU A 287 -9.48 -11.82 -5.86
N ALA A 288 -9.38 -12.70 -6.86
CA ALA A 288 -9.14 -14.14 -6.70
C ALA A 288 -7.71 -14.49 -6.22
N LEU A 289 -6.75 -13.56 -6.28
CA LEU A 289 -5.37 -13.79 -5.87
C LEU A 289 -5.10 -13.29 -4.44
N SER A 290 -4.53 -14.17 -3.63
CA SER A 290 -4.17 -13.93 -2.24
C SER A 290 -2.69 -13.58 -2.04
N TRP A 291 -2.34 -12.96 -0.91
CA TRP A 291 -0.95 -12.71 -0.54
C TRP A 291 -0.19 -14.01 -0.26
N GLU A 292 -0.81 -14.95 0.46
CA GLU A 292 -0.22 -16.25 0.77
C GLU A 292 0.17 -17.02 -0.49
N GLY A 293 -0.62 -16.89 -1.56
CA GLY A 293 -0.41 -17.58 -2.82
C GLY A 293 0.64 -16.97 -3.75
N LEU A 294 1.14 -15.75 -3.50
CA LEU A 294 2.13 -15.02 -4.30
C LEU A 294 1.64 -14.68 -5.73
N GLN A 295 2.46 -13.92 -6.49
CA GLN A 295 2.19 -13.51 -7.88
C GLN A 295 0.86 -12.74 -8.03
N ASP A 296 0.51 -11.94 -7.02
CA ASP A 296 -0.78 -11.26 -6.87
C ASP A 296 -0.92 -9.97 -7.69
N LYS A 297 0.15 -9.42 -8.29
CA LYS A 297 0.11 -8.17 -9.08
C LYS A 297 0.24 -8.40 -10.59
N MET A 298 0.91 -9.48 -11.00
CA MET A 298 1.27 -9.75 -12.41
C MET A 298 0.11 -9.72 -13.42
N THR A 299 -1.08 -10.21 -13.04
CA THR A 299 -2.23 -10.27 -13.97
C THR A 299 -2.73 -8.90 -14.41
N GLN A 300 -2.69 -7.91 -13.50
CA GLN A 300 -3.02 -6.52 -13.82
C GLN A 300 -2.07 -5.95 -14.88
N MET A 301 -0.77 -6.27 -14.77
CA MET A 301 0.23 -5.80 -15.74
C MET A 301 -0.03 -6.37 -17.13
N LEU A 302 -0.37 -7.65 -17.20
CA LEU A 302 -0.75 -8.26 -18.47
C LEU A 302 -1.97 -7.56 -19.06
N GLU A 303 -3.02 -7.33 -18.27
CA GLU A 303 -4.23 -6.66 -18.74
C GLU A 303 -3.92 -5.26 -19.29
N MET A 304 -3.13 -4.46 -18.57
CA MET A 304 -2.68 -3.13 -19.03
C MET A 304 -1.85 -3.21 -20.32
N CYS A 305 -0.99 -4.23 -20.46
CA CYS A 305 -0.22 -4.46 -21.68
C CYS A 305 -1.14 -4.78 -22.87
N LEU A 306 -2.09 -5.71 -22.70
CA LEU A 306 -3.02 -6.15 -23.74
C LEU A 306 -3.87 -4.99 -24.27
N ILE A 307 -4.33 -4.09 -23.39
CA ILE A 307 -5.10 -2.89 -23.78
C ILE A 307 -4.25 -1.70 -24.24
N GLY A 308 -2.92 -1.88 -24.36
CA GLY A 308 -2.02 -0.92 -25.01
C GLY A 308 -1.55 0.24 -24.13
N TYR A 309 -1.43 0.05 -22.81
CA TYR A 309 -0.93 1.10 -21.92
C TYR A 309 0.51 1.50 -22.22
N GLN A 310 0.81 2.78 -22.03
CA GLN A 310 2.19 3.30 -22.06
C GLN A 310 2.74 3.43 -20.65
N PHE A 311 3.95 2.89 -20.43
CA PHE A 311 4.66 2.98 -19.16
C PHE A 311 5.80 3.99 -19.28
N VAL A 312 5.72 5.08 -18.51
CA VAL A 312 6.72 6.15 -18.48
C VAL A 312 7.48 6.06 -17.17
N ILE A 313 8.76 5.72 -17.19
CA ILE A 313 9.57 5.69 -15.97
C ILE A 313 9.89 7.13 -15.57
N LEU A 314 9.56 7.50 -14.33
CA LEU A 314 9.86 8.81 -13.79
C LEU A 314 11.33 8.91 -13.40
N ASP A 315 11.97 10.00 -13.82
CA ASP A 315 13.31 10.34 -13.35
C ASP A 315 13.25 11.18 -12.06
N GLY A 316 14.05 10.82 -11.06
CA GLY A 316 14.13 11.53 -9.79
C GLY A 316 12.99 11.28 -8.80
N ALA A 317 11.99 10.46 -9.17
CA ALA A 317 11.00 9.90 -8.26
C ALA A 317 11.35 8.43 -7.98
N PHE A 318 11.32 8.01 -6.72
CA PHE A 318 11.57 6.62 -6.34
C PHE A 318 10.92 6.26 -5.01
N LEU A 319 10.80 4.97 -4.73
CA LEU A 319 10.41 4.42 -3.44
C LEU A 319 11.56 3.63 -2.83
N VAL A 320 11.62 3.59 -1.51
CA VAL A 320 12.59 2.78 -0.77
C VAL A 320 11.86 1.81 0.13
N HIS A 321 12.16 0.52 0.02
CA HIS A 321 11.62 -0.50 0.90
C HIS A 321 12.28 -0.42 2.29
N TRP A 322 11.47 -0.20 3.33
CA TRP A 322 11.93 -0.09 4.70
C TRP A 322 11.04 -0.85 5.71
N PRO A 323 11.62 -1.59 6.68
CA PRO A 323 13.04 -1.93 6.82
C PRO A 323 13.43 -2.85 5.68
N GLY A 324 14.51 -2.55 4.97
CA GLY A 324 14.86 -3.27 3.76
C GLY A 324 15.47 -4.65 4.03
N ILE A 325 16.58 -5.02 3.39
CA ILE A 325 17.02 -6.42 3.28
C ILE A 325 17.16 -7.10 4.66
N LYS A 326 16.26 -8.04 4.97
CA LYS A 326 16.36 -8.89 6.17
C LYS A 326 17.30 -10.07 5.87
N ARG A 327 18.48 -10.11 6.48
CA ARG A 327 19.52 -11.14 6.25
C ARG A 327 19.26 -12.51 6.89
N GLU A 328 18.10 -12.76 7.50
CA GLU A 328 17.78 -14.08 8.10
C GLU A 328 17.07 -15.04 7.12
N LYS A 329 17.83 -15.62 6.18
CA LYS A 329 17.33 -16.65 5.24
C LYS A 329 16.92 -17.97 5.91
N HIS A 330 17.45 -18.29 7.10
CA HIS A 330 17.33 -19.63 7.71
C HIS A 330 15.98 -19.90 8.42
N LYS A 331 15.19 -18.88 8.78
CA LYS A 331 13.84 -19.04 9.37
C LYS A 331 12.72 -19.14 8.33
N PHE A 332 12.99 -18.78 7.08
CA PHE A 332 11.98 -18.63 6.03
C PHE A 332 11.48 -19.98 5.47
N LEU A 333 12.36 -20.99 5.38
CA LEU A 333 12.04 -22.27 4.73
C LEU A 333 11.17 -23.21 5.59
N LEU A 334 11.24 -23.11 6.93
CA LEU A 334 10.46 -23.95 7.85
C LEU A 334 9.04 -23.39 8.12
N LYS A 335 8.79 -22.11 7.82
CA LYS A 335 7.53 -21.40 8.11
C LYS A 335 6.51 -21.40 6.97
N ASN A 336 6.81 -22.00 5.81
CA ASN A 336 6.01 -21.82 4.59
C ASN A 336 5.18 -23.05 4.16
N SER A 337 5.21 -24.17 4.89
CA SER A 337 4.43 -25.37 4.49
C SER A 337 2.91 -25.08 4.44
N TRP A 338 2.39 -24.34 5.41
CA TRP A 338 0.97 -23.95 5.48
C TRP A 338 0.54 -23.10 4.27
N ARG A 339 1.47 -22.37 3.62
CA ARG A 339 1.21 -21.57 2.42
C ARG A 339 1.05 -22.40 1.15
N THR A 340 1.45 -23.67 1.15
CA THR A 340 1.53 -24.49 -0.06
C THR A 340 0.17 -24.62 -0.75
N SER A 341 -0.90 -24.80 0.02
CA SER A 341 -2.27 -24.87 -0.51
C SER A 341 -2.67 -23.57 -1.20
N PHE A 342 -2.39 -22.42 -0.59
CA PHE A 342 -2.67 -21.11 -1.17
C PHE A 342 -1.85 -20.84 -2.44
N GLN A 343 -0.59 -21.29 -2.50
CA GLN A 343 0.24 -21.18 -3.71
C GLN A 343 -0.30 -22.02 -4.86
N GLN A 344 -0.78 -23.24 -4.59
CA GLN A 344 -1.42 -24.08 -5.60
C GLN A 344 -2.72 -23.45 -6.09
N GLN A 345 -3.54 -22.92 -5.18
CA GLN A 345 -4.77 -22.20 -5.51
C GLN A 345 -4.50 -20.96 -6.37
N ASN A 346 -3.59 -20.06 -5.96
CA ASN A 346 -3.21 -18.88 -6.75
C ASN A 346 -2.65 -19.29 -8.12
N SER A 347 -1.84 -20.35 -8.23
CA SER A 347 -1.32 -20.81 -9.53
C SER A 347 -2.44 -21.24 -10.49
N GLN A 348 -3.45 -21.95 -9.96
CA GLN A 348 -4.64 -22.32 -10.73
C GLN A 348 -5.46 -21.10 -11.14
N GLN A 349 -5.72 -20.17 -10.20
CA GLN A 349 -6.45 -18.94 -10.49
C GLN A 349 -5.72 -18.06 -11.48
N TYR A 350 -4.41 -17.89 -11.32
CA TYR A 350 -3.55 -17.18 -12.26
C TYR A 350 -3.71 -17.75 -13.67
N SER A 351 -3.60 -19.06 -13.83
CA SER A 351 -3.78 -19.70 -15.14
C SER A 351 -5.16 -19.45 -15.76
N ASN A 352 -6.21 -19.44 -14.94
CA ASN A 352 -7.57 -19.12 -15.38
C ASN A 352 -7.69 -17.65 -15.81
N ILE A 353 -7.20 -16.71 -15.01
CA ILE A 353 -7.22 -15.26 -15.30
C ILE A 353 -6.46 -14.98 -16.60
N ILE A 354 -5.29 -15.59 -16.79
CA ILE A 354 -4.50 -15.42 -18.02
C ILE A 354 -5.29 -15.89 -19.25
N LYS A 355 -6.01 -17.00 -19.14
CA LYS A 355 -6.88 -17.48 -20.22
C LYS A 355 -8.02 -16.50 -20.50
N GLU A 356 -8.70 -16.03 -19.46
CA GLU A 356 -9.79 -15.05 -19.57
C GLU A 356 -9.32 -13.74 -20.22
N LEU A 357 -8.14 -13.23 -19.84
CA LEU A 357 -7.56 -12.03 -20.43
C LEU A 357 -7.22 -12.21 -21.92
N ARG A 358 -6.77 -13.40 -22.33
CA ARG A 358 -6.53 -13.72 -23.75
C ARG A 358 -7.83 -13.81 -24.56
N ASP A 359 -8.89 -14.35 -23.96
CA ASP A 359 -10.19 -14.46 -24.61
C ASP A 359 -10.89 -13.07 -24.68
N LYS A 360 -10.61 -12.18 -23.72
CA LYS A 360 -11.19 -10.84 -23.59
C LYS A 360 -10.56 -9.79 -24.52
N TYR A 361 -9.27 -9.87 -24.80
CA TYR A 361 -8.52 -8.85 -25.53
C TYR A 361 -7.86 -9.37 -26.80
N GLU A 362 -7.65 -8.49 -27.78
CA GLU A 362 -6.89 -8.82 -28.99
C GLU A 362 -5.43 -9.18 -28.64
N ASP A 363 -4.85 -10.06 -29.45
CA ASP A 363 -3.45 -10.47 -29.26
C ASP A 363 -2.51 -9.28 -29.50
N ASN A 364 -1.69 -8.98 -28.49
CA ASN A 364 -0.67 -7.95 -28.58
C ASN A 364 0.71 -8.61 -28.61
N PRO A 365 1.46 -8.55 -29.74
CA PRO A 365 2.73 -9.26 -29.89
C PRO A 365 3.83 -8.74 -28.94
N LYS A 366 3.63 -7.58 -28.31
CA LYS A 366 4.52 -7.04 -27.27
C LYS A 366 4.28 -7.66 -25.89
N CYS A 367 3.14 -8.32 -25.68
CA CYS A 367 2.67 -8.84 -24.40
C CYS A 367 2.73 -10.37 -24.35
N LYS A 368 3.87 -10.96 -24.71
CA LYS A 368 3.99 -12.43 -24.68
C LYS A 368 4.11 -12.94 -23.26
N LEU A 369 3.48 -14.08 -23.01
CA LEU A 369 3.56 -14.86 -21.77
C LEU A 369 4.66 -15.91 -21.94
N GLN A 370 5.64 -15.95 -21.03
CA GLN A 370 6.65 -17.02 -20.95
C GLN A 370 6.09 -18.27 -20.29
#